data_AF-D4DJQ6-F1
#
_entry.id   AF-D4DJQ6-F1
#
_cell.length_a   1.000
_cell.length_b   1.000
_cell.length_c   1.000
_cell.angle_alpha   90.00
_cell.angle_beta   90.00
_cell.angle_gamma   90.00
#
_symmetry.space_group_name_H-M   'P 1'
#
loop_
_entity.id
_entity.type
_entity.pdbx_description
1 polymer ?
#
loop_
_entity_poly.entity_id
_entity_poly.type
_entity_poly.pdbx_seq_one_letter_code
_entity_poly.pdbx_strand_id
1 'polypeptide(L)'
;MHAEGMDDVFSTEDSTGTTLASIFECPVLRKAVFDVRGASDYLFHECEVTLDGIVDIQLMELATRDGSKEFLRGLATCICNDSSLSAKETLRWQESNDFKNYIFRPEVDESCIEKYMETPLRTEMIDHCAYSLVVLSRLYDVYDARLKQGATKFWKTEIRSVTKARINDTKKEEFDVYDRENAYGPWDEEELKMKMERRDSCPRGVTNRTGGKEFWDLLARNASGGSNIGC
;
A
#
# COMPACT_ATOMS: atom_id res chain seq x y z
N MET A 1 12.54 -26.03 27.40
CA MET A 1 13.03 -25.88 26.02
C MET A 1 13.28 -24.40 25.85
N HIS A 2 14.55 -24.00 25.77
CA HIS A 2 14.89 -22.62 25.45
C HIS A 2 14.41 -22.37 24.03
N ALA A 3 13.60 -21.31 23.85
CA ALA A 3 13.26 -20.79 22.55
C ALA A 3 14.54 -20.67 21.72
N GLU A 4 14.58 -21.31 20.56
CA GLU A 4 15.48 -20.82 19.51
C GLU A 4 15.09 -19.36 19.29
N GLY A 5 16.02 -18.46 19.57
CA GLY A 5 15.76 -17.02 19.60
C GLY A 5 15.16 -16.57 18.28
N MET A 6 14.15 -15.71 18.36
CA MET A 6 13.56 -15.02 17.21
C MET A 6 14.63 -14.24 16.41
N ASP A 7 15.80 -14.04 17.03
CA ASP A 7 17.01 -13.42 16.53
C ASP A 7 17.43 -13.85 15.11
N ASP A 8 17.21 -15.11 14.70
CA ASP A 8 17.74 -15.58 13.40
C ASP A 8 16.71 -15.64 12.25
N VAL A 9 15.42 -15.45 12.53
CA VAL A 9 14.35 -15.61 11.51
C VAL A 9 14.47 -14.58 10.39
N PHE A 10 14.82 -13.34 10.74
CA PHE A 10 14.90 -12.23 9.80
C PHE A 10 16.31 -11.99 9.24
N SER A 11 17.35 -12.51 9.90
CA SER A 11 18.76 -12.35 9.53
C SER A 11 19.35 -13.53 8.78
N THR A 12 18.70 -14.70 8.75
CA THR A 12 19.21 -15.85 7.99
C THR A 12 19.34 -15.50 6.51
N GLU A 13 20.55 -15.66 5.97
CA GLU A 13 20.86 -15.43 4.57
C GLU A 13 20.49 -16.64 3.71
N ASP A 14 19.90 -16.39 2.54
CA ASP A 14 19.80 -17.40 1.49
C ASP A 14 21.14 -17.56 0.73
N SER A 15 21.16 -18.40 -0.30
CA SER A 15 22.36 -18.64 -1.12
C SER A 15 22.87 -17.40 -1.89
N THR A 16 22.12 -16.31 -1.90
CA THR A 16 22.47 -15.03 -2.52
C THR A 16 22.90 -13.96 -1.50
N GLY A 17 22.86 -14.28 -0.19
CA GLY A 17 23.06 -13.31 0.89
C GLY A 17 21.83 -12.45 1.18
N THR A 18 20.66 -12.81 0.63
CA THR A 18 19.41 -12.08 0.87
C THR A 18 18.77 -12.58 2.15
N THR A 19 18.42 -11.67 3.04
CA THR A 19 17.67 -11.96 4.28
C THR A 19 16.23 -11.50 4.17
N LEU A 20 15.34 -12.05 5.01
CA LEU A 20 13.95 -11.59 5.05
C LEU A 20 13.85 -10.11 5.49
N ALA A 21 14.69 -9.68 6.44
CA ALA A 21 14.82 -8.26 6.81
C ALA A 21 15.15 -7.40 5.58
N SER A 22 16.14 -7.80 4.78
CA SER A 22 16.54 -7.03 3.59
C SER A 22 15.42 -6.90 2.55
N ILE A 23 14.55 -7.91 2.43
CA ILE A 23 13.37 -7.87 1.56
C ILE A 23 12.33 -6.87 2.10
N PHE A 24 12.08 -6.90 3.41
CA PHE A 24 11.14 -6.01 4.10
C PHE A 24 11.59 -4.55 4.10
N GLU A 25 12.89 -4.31 4.19
CA GLU A 25 13.48 -2.96 4.19
C GLU A 25 13.75 -2.41 2.78
N CYS A 26 13.69 -3.26 1.75
CA CYS A 26 13.94 -2.82 0.38
C CYS A 26 12.83 -1.89 -0.15
N PRO A 27 13.16 -0.65 -0.58
CA PRO A 27 12.18 0.30 -1.12
C PRO A 27 11.72 -0.03 -2.54
N VAL A 28 12.50 -0.84 -3.27
CA VAL A 28 12.25 -1.19 -4.67
C VAL A 28 11.25 -2.34 -4.76
N LEU A 29 11.37 -3.32 -3.86
CA LEU A 29 10.42 -4.42 -3.76
C LEU A 29 9.12 -3.89 -3.18
N ARG A 30 8.03 -4.04 -3.92
CA ARG A 30 6.69 -3.61 -3.49
C ARG A 30 6.03 -4.73 -2.70
N LYS A 31 5.55 -4.42 -1.49
CA LYS A 31 4.85 -5.38 -0.62
C LYS A 31 3.47 -4.84 -0.31
N ALA A 32 2.44 -5.58 -0.74
CA ALA A 32 1.06 -5.17 -0.53
C ALA A 32 0.60 -5.65 0.85
N VAL A 33 0.15 -4.72 1.69
CA VAL A 33 -0.30 -4.97 3.06
C VAL A 33 -1.62 -4.23 3.26
N PHE A 34 -2.55 -4.82 4.00
CA PHE A 34 -3.76 -4.11 4.43
C PHE A 34 -3.52 -3.52 5.81
N ASP A 35 -3.46 -2.19 5.92
CA ASP A 35 -3.14 -1.47 7.15
C ASP A 35 -1.77 -1.87 7.75
N VAL A 36 -0.74 -1.12 7.39
CA VAL A 36 0.65 -1.45 7.77
C VAL A 36 0.95 -1.30 9.27
N ARG A 37 0.11 -0.59 10.04
CA ARG A 37 0.46 -0.12 11.39
C ARG A 37 0.84 -1.24 12.34
N GLY A 38 -0.01 -2.25 12.51
CA GLY A 38 0.26 -3.35 13.43
C GLY A 38 1.46 -4.20 13.04
N ALA A 39 1.68 -4.43 11.74
CA ALA A 39 2.86 -5.15 11.28
C ALA A 39 4.15 -4.34 11.47
N SER A 40 4.10 -3.03 11.22
CA SER A 40 5.23 -2.12 11.39
C SER A 40 5.63 -1.97 12.85
N ASP A 41 4.64 -1.86 13.75
CA ASP A 41 4.83 -1.78 15.20
C ASP A 41 5.53 -3.02 15.73
N TYR A 42 4.96 -4.20 15.48
CA TYR A 42 5.51 -5.47 15.93
C TYR A 42 6.91 -5.73 15.36
N LEU A 43 7.10 -5.60 14.03
CA LEU A 43 8.40 -5.89 13.40
C LEU A 43 9.50 -4.95 13.91
N PHE A 44 9.18 -3.69 14.21
CA PHE A 44 10.19 -2.74 14.67
C PHE A 44 10.57 -2.98 16.12
N HIS A 45 9.59 -3.12 17.02
CA HIS A 45 9.86 -3.23 18.46
C HIS A 45 10.28 -4.63 18.90
N GLU A 46 9.74 -5.68 18.26
CA GLU A 46 10.00 -7.08 18.66
C GLU A 46 11.06 -7.76 17.78
N CYS A 47 11.35 -7.24 16.59
CA CYS A 47 12.27 -7.89 15.64
C CYS A 47 13.38 -6.96 15.11
N GLU A 48 13.41 -5.69 15.51
CA GLU A 48 14.35 -4.68 15.00
C GLU A 48 14.35 -4.54 13.45
N VAL A 49 13.25 -4.91 12.78
CA VAL A 49 13.09 -4.84 11.32
C VAL A 49 12.21 -3.67 10.94
N THR A 50 12.62 -2.88 9.95
CA THR A 50 11.76 -1.84 9.38
C THR A 50 11.08 -2.24 8.06
N LEU A 51 10.15 -1.41 7.60
CA LEU A 51 9.41 -1.62 6.37
C LEU A 51 9.64 -0.46 5.41
N ASP A 52 9.97 -0.76 4.15
CA ASP A 52 9.87 0.19 3.04
C ASP A 52 9.18 -0.48 1.84
N GLY A 53 8.93 0.26 0.76
CA GLY A 53 8.30 -0.29 -0.45
C GLY A 53 6.83 -0.71 -0.26
N ILE A 54 6.20 -0.40 0.87
CA ILE A 54 4.84 -0.82 1.18
C ILE A 54 3.80 -0.22 0.21
N VAL A 55 2.84 -1.05 -0.17
CA VAL A 55 1.57 -0.67 -0.78
C VAL A 55 0.48 -0.90 0.27
N ASP A 56 -0.03 0.18 0.86
CA ASP A 56 -1.11 0.06 1.84
C ASP A 56 -2.47 0.01 1.12
N ILE A 57 -3.06 -1.19 1.05
CA ILE A 57 -4.32 -1.49 0.37
C ILE A 57 -5.48 -0.71 0.99
N GLN A 58 -5.48 -0.50 2.31
CA GLN A 58 -6.53 0.27 2.99
C GLN A 58 -6.52 1.73 2.53
N LEU A 59 -5.33 2.32 2.34
CA LEU A 59 -5.22 3.67 1.80
C LEU A 59 -5.57 3.74 0.30
N MET A 60 -5.32 2.67 -0.46
CA MET A 60 -5.78 2.59 -1.85
C MET A 60 -7.32 2.57 -1.92
N GLU A 61 -7.98 1.83 -1.03
CA GLU A 61 -9.44 1.86 -0.90
C GLU A 61 -9.93 3.26 -0.60
N LEU A 62 -9.40 3.89 0.46
CA LEU A 62 -9.83 5.22 0.88
C LEU A 62 -9.63 6.26 -0.22
N ALA A 63 -8.49 6.20 -0.93
CA ALA A 63 -8.17 7.11 -2.04
C ALA A 63 -9.11 6.96 -3.24
N THR A 64 -9.59 5.74 -3.50
CA THR A 64 -10.40 5.43 -4.69
C THR A 64 -11.90 5.36 -4.43
N ARG A 65 -12.32 5.36 -3.16
CA ARG A 65 -13.72 5.39 -2.76
C ARG A 65 -14.38 6.73 -3.08
N ASP A 66 -15.62 6.64 -3.54
CA ASP A 66 -16.54 7.78 -3.62
C ASP A 66 -17.11 8.16 -2.26
N GLY A 67 -17.24 9.47 -2.02
CA GLY A 67 -17.76 10.02 -0.77
C GLY A 67 -16.69 10.24 0.30
N SER A 68 -17.15 10.26 1.56
CA SER A 68 -16.37 10.66 2.73
C SER A 68 -15.08 9.84 2.89
N LYS A 69 -14.02 10.55 3.27
CA LYS A 69 -12.71 9.99 3.61
C LYS A 69 -12.39 10.12 5.10
N GLU A 70 -13.38 10.49 5.91
CA GLU A 70 -13.27 10.69 7.36
C GLU A 70 -12.89 9.39 8.09
N PHE A 71 -13.41 8.24 7.66
CA PHE A 71 -13.15 6.95 8.31
C PHE A 71 -12.56 5.92 7.34
N LEU A 72 -11.64 5.12 7.86
CA LEU A 72 -11.08 3.96 7.16
C LEU A 72 -12.06 2.79 7.18
N ARG A 73 -12.01 1.94 6.16
CA ARG A 73 -12.73 0.66 6.17
C ARG A 73 -11.85 -0.46 6.70
N GLY A 74 -12.48 -1.35 7.46
CA GLY A 74 -11.87 -2.63 7.84
C GLY A 74 -11.83 -3.60 6.65
N LEU A 75 -10.92 -4.57 6.72
CA LEU A 75 -10.71 -5.58 5.67
C LEU A 75 -12.00 -6.32 5.30
N ALA A 76 -12.80 -6.72 6.29
CA ALA A 76 -14.08 -7.41 6.06
C ALA A 76 -15.03 -6.58 5.16
N THR A 77 -15.12 -5.28 5.40
CA THR A 77 -15.96 -4.38 4.59
C THR A 77 -15.43 -4.26 3.16
N CYS A 78 -14.11 -4.11 3.00
CA CYS A 78 -13.47 -4.05 1.68
C CYS A 78 -13.70 -5.35 0.90
N ILE A 79 -13.61 -6.50 1.56
CA ILE A 79 -13.85 -7.80 0.94
C ILE A 79 -15.28 -7.91 0.43
N CYS A 80 -16.26 -7.64 1.30
CA CYS A 80 -17.68 -7.71 0.94
C CYS A 80 -18.03 -6.79 -0.24
N ASN A 81 -17.41 -5.61 -0.30
CA ASN A 81 -17.76 -4.60 -1.31
C ASN A 81 -17.00 -4.76 -2.62
N ASP A 82 -15.74 -5.20 -2.58
CA ASP A 82 -14.80 -5.00 -3.69
C ASP A 82 -14.06 -6.27 -4.17
N SER A 83 -13.93 -7.32 -3.36
CA SER A 83 -13.01 -8.44 -3.68
C SER A 83 -13.45 -9.39 -4.80
N SER A 84 -14.66 -9.22 -5.35
CA SER A 84 -15.28 -10.10 -6.36
C SER A 84 -15.35 -11.59 -5.95
N LEU A 85 -15.27 -11.90 -4.66
CA LEU A 85 -15.47 -13.25 -4.15
C LEU A 85 -16.92 -13.70 -4.38
N SER A 86 -17.10 -14.98 -4.72
CA SER A 86 -18.41 -15.62 -4.66
C SER A 86 -18.93 -15.65 -3.22
N ALA A 87 -20.25 -15.73 -3.03
CA ALA A 87 -20.85 -15.82 -1.69
C ALA A 87 -20.24 -16.95 -0.84
N LYS A 88 -19.86 -18.06 -1.48
CA LYS A 88 -19.20 -19.20 -0.82
C LYS A 88 -17.76 -18.87 -0.39
N GLU A 89 -17.00 -18.16 -1.22
CA GLU A 89 -15.65 -17.72 -0.86
C GLU A 89 -15.70 -16.67 0.27
N THR A 90 -16.66 -15.74 0.22
CA THR A 90 -16.87 -14.74 1.29
C THR A 90 -17.21 -15.41 2.61
N LEU A 91 -18.13 -16.38 2.63
CA LEU A 91 -18.49 -17.11 3.85
C LEU A 91 -17.29 -17.86 4.43
N ARG A 92 -16.52 -18.56 3.58
CA ARG A 92 -15.30 -19.26 4.02
C ARG A 92 -14.27 -18.30 4.60
N TRP A 93 -14.09 -17.13 3.99
CA TRP A 93 -13.19 -16.12 4.52
C TRP A 93 -13.69 -15.59 5.87
N GLN A 94 -14.99 -15.34 6.02
CA GLN A 94 -15.58 -14.90 7.29
C GLN A 94 -15.38 -15.92 8.40
N GLU A 95 -15.68 -17.20 8.17
CA GLU A 95 -15.45 -18.28 9.13
C GLU A 95 -13.97 -18.35 9.55
N SER A 96 -13.07 -18.23 8.58
CA SER A 96 -11.64 -18.26 8.81
C SER A 96 -11.13 -17.01 9.55
N ASN A 97 -11.68 -15.84 9.24
CA ASN A 97 -11.34 -14.59 9.91
C ASN A 97 -11.91 -14.52 11.33
N ASP A 98 -13.10 -15.07 11.57
CA ASP A 98 -13.68 -15.19 12.91
C ASP A 98 -12.86 -16.16 13.77
N PHE A 99 -12.36 -17.25 13.18
CA PHE A 99 -11.44 -18.16 13.84
C PHE A 99 -10.11 -17.48 14.21
N LYS A 100 -9.51 -16.71 13.28
CA LYS A 100 -8.33 -15.88 13.57
C LYS A 100 -8.64 -14.89 14.70
N ASN A 101 -9.72 -14.13 14.56
CA ASN A 101 -10.13 -13.15 15.55
C ASN A 101 -10.43 -13.78 16.91
N TYR A 102 -10.83 -15.05 16.96
CA TYR A 102 -10.99 -15.79 18.20
C TYR A 102 -9.63 -16.16 18.81
N ILE A 103 -8.67 -16.66 18.02
CA ILE A 103 -7.36 -17.07 18.51
C ILE A 103 -6.53 -15.88 19.00
N PHE A 104 -6.55 -14.78 18.27
CA PHE A 104 -5.72 -13.60 18.54
C PHE A 104 -6.48 -12.51 19.30
N ARG A 105 -7.49 -12.86 20.11
CA ARG A 105 -8.10 -11.88 21.00
C ARG A 105 -7.12 -11.51 22.13
N PRO A 106 -7.08 -10.25 22.56
CA PRO A 106 -6.30 -9.85 23.73
C PRO A 106 -6.68 -10.63 25.00
N GLU A 107 -7.94 -11.08 25.10
CA GLU A 107 -8.44 -11.84 26.24
C GLU A 107 -8.17 -13.35 26.18
N VAL A 108 -7.56 -13.84 25.08
CA VAL A 108 -7.16 -15.25 24.96
C VAL A 108 -5.77 -15.42 25.54
N ASP A 109 -5.67 -16.37 26.48
CA ASP A 109 -4.42 -16.73 27.15
C ASP A 109 -3.32 -17.09 26.14
N GLU A 110 -2.09 -16.70 26.42
CA GLU A 110 -0.90 -16.95 25.60
C GLU A 110 -0.73 -18.47 25.35
N SER A 111 -1.07 -19.29 26.34
CA SER A 111 -1.09 -20.76 26.24
C SER A 111 -2.05 -21.30 25.17
N CYS A 112 -3.12 -20.56 24.87
CA CYS A 112 -4.05 -20.91 23.81
C CYS A 112 -3.49 -20.55 22.44
N ILE A 113 -2.76 -19.43 22.30
CA ILE A 113 -2.09 -19.04 21.04
C ILE A 113 -0.99 -20.05 20.70
N GLU A 114 -0.15 -20.44 21.67
CA GLU A 114 0.90 -21.45 21.50
C GLU A 114 0.35 -22.74 20.88
N LYS A 115 -0.80 -23.23 21.38
CA LYS A 115 -1.46 -24.45 20.88
C LYS A 115 -1.89 -24.40 19.40
N TYR A 116 -2.10 -23.20 18.85
CA TYR A 116 -2.42 -23.00 17.44
C TYR A 116 -1.18 -22.73 16.58
N MET A 117 -0.09 -22.30 17.20
CA MET A 117 1.20 -22.04 16.57
C MET A 117 2.20 -23.21 16.69
N GLU A 118 1.82 -24.32 17.32
CA GLU A 118 2.61 -25.55 17.36
C GLU A 118 2.99 -26.04 15.95
N THR A 119 4.20 -26.56 15.82
CA THR A 119 4.69 -27.17 14.58
C THR A 119 4.35 -28.67 14.54
N PRO A 120 3.76 -29.20 13.44
CA PRO A 120 3.38 -28.49 12.22
C PRO A 120 2.11 -27.65 12.41
N LEU A 121 2.09 -26.48 11.78
CA LEU A 121 0.92 -25.60 11.80
C LEU A 121 -0.32 -26.35 11.33
N ARG A 122 -1.43 -26.11 12.02
CA ARG A 122 -2.71 -26.71 11.66
C ARG A 122 -3.12 -26.28 10.25
N THR A 123 -3.69 -27.20 9.48
CA THR A 123 -4.10 -26.94 8.09
C THR A 123 -5.04 -25.74 7.99
N GLU A 124 -5.91 -25.53 8.97
CA GLU A 124 -6.83 -24.39 9.03
C GLU A 124 -6.09 -23.05 9.08
N MET A 125 -4.92 -22.97 9.72
CA MET A 125 -4.10 -21.77 9.77
C MET A 125 -3.34 -21.56 8.46
N ILE A 126 -2.83 -22.63 7.86
CA ILE A 126 -2.19 -22.58 6.54
C ILE A 126 -3.18 -22.10 5.49
N ASP A 127 -4.38 -22.70 5.46
CA ASP A 127 -5.45 -22.31 4.56
C ASP A 127 -5.86 -20.86 4.79
N HIS A 128 -6.02 -20.42 6.04
CA HIS A 128 -6.33 -19.02 6.36
C HIS A 128 -5.31 -18.05 5.78
N CYS A 129 -4.02 -18.32 5.96
CA CYS A 129 -2.93 -17.50 5.42
C CYS A 129 -2.97 -17.46 3.89
N ALA A 130 -3.10 -18.63 3.25
CA ALA A 130 -3.18 -18.72 1.79
C ALA A 130 -4.39 -17.96 1.23
N TYR A 131 -5.58 -18.13 1.83
CA TYR A 131 -6.79 -17.41 1.42
C TYR A 131 -6.63 -15.90 1.62
N SER A 132 -6.04 -15.46 2.73
CA SER A 132 -5.79 -14.04 2.98
C SER A 132 -4.93 -13.41 1.88
N LEU A 133 -3.87 -14.09 1.42
CA LEU A 133 -3.03 -13.61 0.32
C LEU A 133 -3.79 -13.48 -1.01
N VAL A 134 -4.67 -14.45 -1.32
CA VAL A 134 -5.51 -14.40 -2.53
C VAL A 134 -6.45 -13.20 -2.46
N VAL A 135 -7.08 -12.97 -1.31
CA VAL A 135 -8.05 -11.88 -1.13
C VAL A 135 -7.37 -10.51 -1.20
N LEU A 136 -6.21 -10.35 -0.55
CA LEU A 136 -5.43 -9.11 -0.62
C LEU A 136 -4.98 -8.80 -2.05
N SER A 137 -4.58 -9.81 -2.81
CA SER A 137 -4.21 -9.66 -4.22
C SER A 137 -5.40 -9.17 -5.06
N ARG A 138 -6.60 -9.73 -4.88
CA ARG A 138 -7.80 -9.29 -5.59
C ARG A 138 -8.19 -7.85 -5.24
N LEU A 139 -8.12 -7.47 -3.96
CA LEU A 139 -8.37 -6.09 -3.54
C LEU A 139 -7.37 -5.11 -4.15
N TYR A 140 -6.08 -5.47 -4.16
CA TYR A 140 -5.05 -4.66 -4.81
C TYR A 140 -5.38 -4.42 -6.29
N ASP A 141 -5.74 -5.46 -7.05
CA ASP A 141 -6.06 -5.33 -8.47
C ASP A 141 -7.24 -4.38 -8.71
N VAL A 142 -8.28 -4.48 -7.89
CA VAL A 142 -9.48 -3.62 -7.98
C VAL A 142 -9.12 -2.17 -7.69
N TYR A 143 -8.41 -1.89 -6.60
CA TYR A 143 -8.08 -0.52 -6.24
C TYR A 143 -6.99 0.09 -7.15
N ASP A 144 -6.04 -0.69 -7.64
CA ASP A 144 -5.07 -0.21 -8.64
C ASP A 144 -5.78 0.13 -9.97
N ALA A 145 -6.75 -0.69 -10.40
CA ALA A 145 -7.58 -0.38 -11.56
C ALA A 145 -8.37 0.93 -11.39
N ARG A 146 -8.94 1.18 -10.20
CA ARG A 146 -9.62 2.45 -9.89
C ARG A 146 -8.65 3.64 -9.86
N LEU A 147 -7.48 3.47 -9.24
CA LEU A 147 -6.43 4.51 -9.22
C LEU A 147 -6.01 4.92 -10.63
N LYS A 148 -5.91 3.97 -11.56
CA LYS A 148 -5.57 4.23 -12.97
C LYS A 148 -6.62 5.05 -13.73
N GLN A 149 -7.87 5.04 -13.29
CA GLN A 149 -8.96 5.80 -13.91
C GLN A 149 -9.05 7.25 -13.41
N GLY A 150 -8.52 7.52 -12.22
CA GLY A 150 -8.60 8.82 -11.57
C GLY A 150 -7.29 9.63 -11.61
N ALA A 151 -7.09 10.46 -10.59
CA ALA A 151 -5.90 11.26 -10.40
C ALA A 151 -4.68 10.42 -9.94
N THR A 152 -4.26 9.46 -10.75
CA THR A 152 -3.33 8.39 -10.38
C THR A 152 -2.06 8.90 -9.71
N LYS A 153 -1.38 9.88 -10.31
CA LYS A 153 -0.10 10.39 -9.79
C LYS A 153 -0.26 11.10 -8.44
N PHE A 154 -1.36 11.82 -8.27
CA PHE A 154 -1.69 12.50 -7.02
C PHE A 154 -1.90 11.48 -5.91
N TRP A 155 -2.83 10.54 -6.11
CA TRP A 155 -3.14 9.52 -5.10
C TRP A 155 -1.95 8.62 -4.78
N LYS A 156 -1.15 8.22 -5.77
CA LYS A 156 0.09 7.46 -5.51
C LYS A 156 1.08 8.25 -4.63
N THR A 157 1.10 9.57 -4.74
CA THR A 157 1.96 10.43 -3.92
C THR A 157 1.42 10.53 -2.50
N GLU A 158 0.12 10.81 -2.33
CA GLU A 158 -0.51 10.92 -1.02
C GLU A 158 -0.47 9.59 -0.26
N ILE A 159 -0.84 8.47 -0.91
CA ILE A 159 -0.77 7.13 -0.31
C ILE A 159 0.65 6.84 0.17
N ARG A 160 1.67 7.06 -0.68
CA ARG A 160 3.06 6.81 -0.30
C ARG A 160 3.50 7.69 0.88
N SER A 161 3.08 8.95 0.91
CA SER A 161 3.41 9.88 1.99
C SER A 161 2.81 9.40 3.31
N VAL A 162 1.51 9.07 3.31
CA VAL A 162 0.81 8.58 4.50
C VAL A 162 1.33 7.21 4.94
N THR A 163 1.59 6.28 4.03
CA THR A 163 2.18 4.98 4.39
C THR A 163 3.51 5.14 5.12
N LYS A 164 4.37 6.08 4.66
CA LYS A 164 5.62 6.40 5.36
C LYS A 164 5.38 7.03 6.72
N ALA A 165 4.39 7.91 6.85
CA ALA A 165 4.01 8.48 8.14
C ALA A 165 3.55 7.38 9.11
N ARG A 166 2.64 6.49 8.69
CA ARG A 166 2.18 5.33 9.47
C ARG A 166 3.36 4.47 9.97
N ILE A 167 4.31 4.14 9.10
CA ILE A 167 5.49 3.33 9.47
C ILE A 167 6.39 4.06 10.46
N ASN A 168 6.54 5.38 10.34
CA ASN A 168 7.36 6.16 11.27
C ASN A 168 6.66 6.40 12.61
N ASP A 169 5.34 6.56 12.60
CA ASP A 169 4.55 6.78 13.80
C ASP A 169 4.57 5.54 14.71
N THR A 170 4.50 4.34 14.15
CA THR A 170 4.55 3.09 14.93
C THR A 170 5.88 2.85 15.63
N LYS A 171 6.93 3.61 15.29
CA LYS A 171 8.25 3.50 15.96
C LYS A 171 8.31 4.32 17.25
N LYS A 172 7.34 5.18 17.51
CA LYS A 172 7.27 5.99 18.72
C LYS A 172 6.79 5.13 19.87
N GLU A 173 7.39 5.32 21.04
CA GLU A 173 7.06 4.56 22.26
C GLU A 173 5.59 4.78 22.69
N GLU A 174 5.02 5.96 22.42
CA GLU A 174 3.63 6.27 22.79
C GLU A 174 2.59 5.84 21.73
N PHE A 175 3.00 5.22 20.63
CA PHE A 175 2.06 4.81 19.60
C PHE A 175 1.23 3.60 20.05
N ASP A 176 -0.09 3.77 20.11
CA ASP A 176 -1.02 2.66 20.36
C ASP A 176 -1.69 2.25 19.05
N VAL A 177 -1.37 1.05 18.56
CA VAL A 177 -2.00 0.45 17.36
C VAL A 177 -3.52 0.32 17.52
N TYR A 178 -4.00 0.16 18.75
CA TYR A 178 -5.41 -0.04 19.08
C TYR A 178 -6.15 1.25 19.42
N ASP A 179 -5.49 2.42 19.34
CA ASP A 179 -6.15 3.71 19.53
C ASP A 179 -7.33 3.85 18.56
N ARG A 180 -8.48 4.32 19.06
CA ARG A 180 -9.67 4.58 18.24
C ARG A 180 -9.41 5.67 17.20
N GLU A 181 -8.47 6.57 17.46
CA GLU A 181 -8.07 7.59 16.48
C GLU A 181 -7.48 6.96 15.21
N ASN A 182 -6.96 5.73 15.28
CA ASN A 182 -6.51 4.99 14.10
C ASN A 182 -7.63 4.60 13.13
N ALA A 183 -8.91 4.77 13.50
CA ALA A 183 -10.04 4.56 12.60
C ALA A 183 -10.27 5.72 11.62
N TYR A 184 -9.73 6.91 11.91
CA TYR A 184 -9.89 8.08 11.04
C TYR A 184 -8.99 8.02 9.82
N GLY A 185 -9.50 8.56 8.71
CA GLY A 185 -8.72 8.79 7.52
C GLY A 185 -7.64 9.85 7.75
N PRO A 186 -6.51 9.75 7.06
CA PRO A 186 -5.35 10.60 7.28
C PRO A 186 -5.42 11.94 6.53
N TRP A 187 -6.51 12.20 5.79
CA TRP A 187 -6.64 13.35 4.92
C TRP A 187 -7.78 14.24 5.41
N ASP A 188 -7.44 15.47 5.77
CA ASP A 188 -8.41 16.54 5.93
C ASP A 188 -9.09 16.84 4.57
N GLU A 189 -10.42 16.90 4.54
CA GLU A 189 -11.17 17.03 3.30
C GLU A 189 -10.92 18.38 2.61
N GLU A 190 -10.77 19.47 3.38
CA GLU A 190 -10.51 20.80 2.84
C GLU A 190 -9.08 20.91 2.31
N GLU A 191 -8.08 20.41 3.05
CA GLU A 191 -6.69 20.36 2.58
C GLU A 191 -6.58 19.51 1.30
N LEU A 192 -7.24 18.35 1.28
CA LEU A 192 -7.24 17.47 0.12
C LEU A 192 -7.86 18.17 -1.11
N LYS A 193 -9.00 18.84 -0.91
CA LYS A 193 -9.65 19.62 -1.97
C LYS A 193 -8.75 20.72 -2.51
N MET A 194 -8.09 21.49 -1.63
CA MET A 194 -7.12 22.50 -2.05
C MET A 194 -5.96 21.91 -2.84
N LYS A 195 -5.40 20.77 -2.43
CA LYS A 195 -4.33 20.08 -3.17
C LYS A 195 -4.79 19.63 -4.56
N MET A 196 -6.01 19.12 -4.67
CA MET A 196 -6.60 18.70 -5.95
C MET A 196 -6.89 19.89 -6.88
N GLU A 197 -7.42 21.01 -6.36
CA GLU A 197 -7.65 22.23 -7.13
C GLU A 197 -6.34 22.85 -7.63
N ARG A 198 -5.29 22.90 -6.80
CA ARG A 198 -3.95 23.37 -7.22
C ARG A 198 -3.38 22.52 -8.35
N ARG A 199 -3.58 21.19 -8.30
CA ARG A 199 -3.19 20.27 -9.38
C ARG A 199 -3.90 20.64 -10.69
N ASP A 200 -5.22 20.86 -10.63
CA ASP A 200 -6.03 21.12 -11.82
C ASP A 200 -5.85 22.53 -12.39
N SER A 201 -5.52 23.50 -11.52
CA SER A 201 -5.21 24.89 -11.88
C SER A 201 -3.83 25.06 -12.49
N CYS A 202 -2.90 24.12 -12.24
CA CYS A 202 -1.61 24.11 -12.90
C CYS A 202 -1.84 23.85 -14.39
N PRO A 203 -1.53 24.80 -15.30
CA PRO A 203 -1.76 24.59 -16.72
C PRO A 203 -1.01 23.33 -17.12
N ARG A 204 -1.75 22.27 -17.49
CA ARG A 204 -1.15 21.15 -18.20
C ARG A 204 -0.45 21.78 -19.37
N GLY A 205 0.89 21.81 -19.33
CA GLY A 205 1.70 22.54 -20.28
C GLY A 205 1.12 22.30 -21.66
N VAL A 206 0.79 23.40 -22.34
CA VAL A 206 0.38 23.38 -23.74
C VAL A 206 1.49 22.65 -24.47
N THR A 207 1.34 21.34 -24.67
CA THR A 207 2.16 20.63 -25.63
C THR A 207 1.66 21.17 -26.96
N ASN A 208 2.35 22.20 -27.46
CA ASN A 208 2.19 22.72 -28.81
C ASN A 208 2.46 21.56 -29.77
N ARG A 209 1.42 20.76 -30.05
CA ARG A 209 1.42 19.71 -31.07
C ARG A 209 1.21 20.29 -32.48
N THR A 210 1.48 21.58 -32.66
CA THR A 210 1.45 22.27 -33.96
C THR A 210 2.69 23.13 -34.23
N GLY A 211 3.71 23.15 -33.35
CA GLY A 211 4.91 23.99 -33.55
C GLY A 211 6.03 23.36 -34.39
N GLY A 212 5.92 22.08 -34.76
CA GLY A 212 7.03 21.32 -35.35
C GLY A 212 7.23 21.46 -36.86
N LYS A 213 6.28 22.05 -37.60
CA LYS A 213 6.43 22.26 -39.06
C LYS A 213 6.75 23.71 -39.41
N GLU A 214 6.10 24.68 -38.77
CA GLU A 214 6.31 26.09 -39.11
C GLU A 214 7.71 26.62 -38.77
N PHE A 215 8.35 26.11 -37.70
CA PHE A 215 9.69 26.54 -37.33
C PHE A 215 10.76 26.12 -38.35
N TRP A 216 10.65 24.89 -38.90
CA TRP A 216 11.57 24.42 -39.94
C TRP A 216 11.26 25.02 -41.32
N ASP A 217 9.99 25.28 -41.64
CA ASP A 217 9.59 25.95 -42.88
C ASP A 217 10.04 27.42 -42.94
N LEU A 218 10.09 28.13 -41.80
CA LEU A 218 10.63 29.49 -41.70
C LEU A 218 12.16 29.53 -41.87
N LEU A 219 12.87 28.53 -41.34
CA LEU A 219 14.33 28.41 -41.52
C LEU A 219 14.70 28.02 -42.96
N ALA A 220 13.92 27.17 -43.61
CA ALA A 220 14.14 26.78 -45.01
C ALA A 220 13.90 27.94 -46.01
N ARG A 221 12.98 28.86 -45.69
CA ARG A 221 12.72 30.07 -46.50
C ARG A 221 13.78 31.16 -46.35
N ASN A 222 14.43 31.26 -45.20
CA ASN A 222 15.52 32.22 -44.96
C ASN A 222 16.89 31.71 -45.46
N ALA A 223 17.05 30.41 -45.72
CA ALA A 223 18.28 29.84 -46.26
C ALA A 223 18.40 29.94 -47.80
N SER A 224 17.33 30.31 -48.51
CA SER A 224 17.30 30.43 -49.99
C SER A 224 17.41 31.86 -50.50
N GLY A 225 17.51 32.87 -49.61
CA GLY A 225 17.55 34.28 -49.96
C GLY A 225 18.87 34.96 -49.60
N GLY A 226 19.94 34.71 -50.36
CA GLY A 226 21.17 35.49 -50.21
C GLY A 226 22.36 35.02 -51.04
N SER A 227 22.40 35.42 -52.32
CA SER A 227 23.44 36.32 -52.86
C SER A 227 23.44 36.24 -54.39
N ASN A 228 23.12 37.35 -55.06
CA ASN A 228 23.69 37.63 -56.37
C ASN A 228 24.06 39.11 -56.41
N ILE A 229 25.29 39.40 -55.99
CA ILE A 229 25.99 40.65 -56.25
C ILE A 229 27.09 40.31 -57.27
N GLY A 230 27.09 41.00 -58.41
CA GLY A 230 28.30 41.21 -59.21
C GLY A 230 28.16 40.93 -60.70
N CYS A 231 27.81 41.95 -61.49
CA CYS A 231 28.68 42.64 -62.45
C CYS A 231 27.96 43.89 -62.97
#